data_AF-A0A259LK27-F1
#
_entry.id   AF-A0A259LK27-F1
#
_cell.length_a   1.000
_cell.length_b   1.000
_cell.length_c   1.000
_cell.angle_alpha   90.00
_cell.angle_beta   90.00
_cell.angle_gamma   90.00
#
_symmetry.space_group_name_H-M   'P 1'
#
loop_
_entity.id
_entity.type
_entity.pdbx_description
1 polymer ?
#
loop_
_entity_poly.entity_id
_entity_poly.type
_entity_poly.pdbx_seq_one_letter_code
_entity_poly.pdbx_strand_id
1 'polypeptide(L)'
;MVDIDKVRVAALRAIAPLKAADNNTPAGKDLLFGAHRTDASRTLPPYHLVYFLLVDLLGFRNLGQFEKISWSVPVEFNGKAFLVEHRKFGLGIFAGKLPEDEADAAEIAKRITRAVKAAKPYFTWRAEEAAKASELNVINRAPALFGRFEFFAALYAAKIEEAERRKDEYIKTDLSPHSWTIRHPATELRQEAEHYAISTIESFFSWTEHVFILIAILLGGCATGEEVRQLARAEWETKFKAALDITEPTTKGFYDGLIHIRRQVRNFVAHGSFGKEGEAFAFHSRAGAVPMRMVDERRGPHFQFGVGAGYADEVAINLLLQFVDHVWSGPREPARLYIQEHQLDLILTMAKDGSYARSMASVDEMKAFADHLSREWERAANMDF
;
A
#
# COMPACT_ATOMS: atom_id res chain seq x y z
N MET A 1 31.45 0.74 2.25
CA MET A 1 31.15 2.06 1.65
C MET A 1 31.25 1.91 0.15
N VAL A 2 30.25 2.35 -0.62
CA VAL A 2 30.27 2.22 -2.09
C VAL A 2 31.27 3.23 -2.66
N ASP A 3 32.20 2.77 -3.49
CA ASP A 3 33.11 3.64 -4.25
C ASP A 3 32.38 4.21 -5.46
N ILE A 4 31.81 5.40 -5.29
CA ILE A 4 30.96 6.06 -6.29
C ILE A 4 31.76 6.40 -7.55
N ASP A 5 33.05 6.72 -7.43
CA ASP A 5 33.89 7.03 -8.59
C ASP A 5 34.12 5.80 -9.45
N LYS A 6 34.34 4.63 -8.83
CA LYS A 6 34.41 3.37 -9.57
C LYS A 6 33.10 3.05 -10.30
N VAL A 7 31.96 3.32 -9.68
CA VAL A 7 30.63 3.14 -10.31
C VAL A 7 30.44 4.12 -11.47
N ARG A 8 30.83 5.39 -11.30
CA ARG A 8 30.79 6.42 -12.35
C ARG A 8 31.62 6.00 -13.56
N VAL A 9 32.86 5.54 -13.35
CA VAL A 9 33.73 5.06 -14.44
C VAL A 9 33.12 3.86 -15.17
N ALA A 10 32.52 2.91 -14.45
CA ALA A 10 31.84 1.77 -15.07
C ALA A 10 30.61 2.21 -15.89
N ALA A 11 29.82 3.15 -15.38
CA ALA A 11 28.67 3.72 -16.09
C ALA A 11 29.09 4.49 -17.36
N LEU A 12 30.15 5.30 -17.29
CA LEU A 12 30.72 6.01 -18.46
C LEU A 12 31.18 5.03 -19.55
N ARG A 13 31.85 3.94 -19.17
CA ARG A 13 32.25 2.88 -20.13
C ARG A 13 31.05 2.20 -20.77
N ALA A 14 29.98 1.97 -20.01
CA ALA A 14 28.78 1.30 -20.49
C ALA A 14 27.91 2.18 -21.40
N ILE A 15 27.91 3.49 -21.16
CA ILE A 15 27.12 4.47 -21.91
C ILE A 15 27.80 4.91 -23.22
N ALA A 16 29.14 4.90 -23.26
CA ALA A 16 29.92 5.24 -24.45
C ALA A 16 29.43 4.47 -25.70
N PRO A 17 29.42 5.08 -26.90
CA PRO A 17 29.96 6.40 -27.22
C PRO A 17 29.02 7.58 -26.93
N LEU A 18 27.85 7.35 -26.31
CA LEU A 18 26.96 8.44 -25.89
C LEU A 18 27.65 9.35 -24.87
N LYS A 19 27.61 10.66 -25.08
CA LYS A 19 28.18 11.68 -24.17
C LYS A 19 27.22 12.86 -24.01
N ALA A 20 27.50 13.73 -23.04
CA ALA A 20 26.79 15.00 -22.93
C ALA A 20 27.01 15.83 -24.20
N ALA A 21 25.97 16.48 -24.72
CA ALA A 21 26.14 17.42 -25.81
C ALA A 21 26.92 18.64 -25.31
N ASP A 22 27.82 19.15 -26.14
CA ASP A 22 28.61 20.35 -25.87
C ASP A 22 28.35 21.43 -26.94
N ASN A 23 29.01 22.58 -26.82
CA ASN A 23 28.82 23.70 -27.74
C ASN A 23 29.25 23.38 -29.19
N ASN A 24 30.00 22.30 -29.42
CA ASN A 24 30.44 21.86 -30.73
C ASN A 24 29.54 20.75 -31.31
N THR A 25 28.58 20.22 -30.54
CA THR A 25 27.63 19.23 -31.04
C THR A 25 26.68 19.89 -32.05
N PRO A 26 26.64 19.46 -33.33
CA PRO A 26 25.68 19.97 -34.30
C PRO A 26 24.24 19.67 -33.87
N ALA A 27 23.49 20.72 -33.51
CA ALA A 27 22.05 20.65 -33.26
C ALA A 27 21.30 21.28 -34.43
N GLY A 28 20.27 20.60 -34.94
CA GLY A 28 19.33 21.23 -35.87
C GLY A 28 18.63 22.41 -35.19
N LYS A 29 18.34 23.48 -35.94
CA LYS A 29 17.67 24.69 -35.42
C LYS A 29 16.37 24.38 -34.67
N ASP A 30 15.70 23.30 -35.05
CA ASP A 30 14.41 22.88 -34.48
C ASP A 30 14.54 21.82 -33.38
N LEU A 31 15.75 21.41 -32.94
CA LEU A 31 15.87 20.33 -31.96
C LEU A 31 15.24 20.68 -30.60
N LEU A 32 15.40 21.92 -30.12
CA LEU A 32 14.88 22.33 -28.82
C LEU A 32 13.36 22.55 -28.79
N PHE A 33 12.73 22.85 -29.94
CA PHE A 33 11.32 23.26 -29.99
C PHE A 33 10.45 22.43 -30.95
N GLY A 34 11.05 21.60 -31.80
CA GLY A 34 10.40 20.80 -32.84
C GLY A 34 10.85 19.34 -32.90
N ALA A 35 11.64 18.85 -31.93
CA ALA A 35 12.03 17.45 -31.91
C ALA A 35 10.85 16.52 -31.62
N HIS A 36 10.84 15.38 -32.31
CA HIS A 36 9.80 14.37 -32.23
C HIS A 36 10.25 13.19 -31.38
N ARG A 37 9.32 12.63 -30.58
CA ARG A 37 9.59 11.45 -29.76
C ARG A 37 9.82 10.23 -30.66
N THR A 38 10.91 9.52 -30.42
CA THR A 38 11.24 8.29 -31.16
C THR A 38 10.50 7.08 -30.60
N ASP A 39 10.29 6.04 -31.41
CA ASP A 39 9.66 4.79 -30.96
C ASP A 39 10.55 4.01 -29.98
N ALA A 40 11.88 4.12 -30.13
CA ALA A 40 12.89 3.59 -29.22
C ALA A 40 12.68 4.00 -27.75
N SER A 41 12.02 5.14 -27.51
CA SER A 41 11.68 5.66 -26.18
C SER A 41 10.96 4.63 -25.29
N ARG A 42 10.18 3.71 -25.87
CA ARG A 42 9.44 2.68 -25.13
C ARG A 42 10.34 1.66 -24.42
N THR A 43 11.61 1.60 -24.81
CA THR A 43 12.59 0.66 -24.24
C THR A 43 13.44 1.27 -23.13
N LEU A 44 13.24 2.56 -22.83
CA LEU A 44 14.00 3.24 -21.79
C LEU A 44 13.66 2.71 -20.39
N PRO A 45 14.63 2.68 -19.47
CA PRO A 45 14.37 2.44 -18.05
C PRO A 45 13.45 3.51 -17.44
N PRO A 46 12.88 3.27 -16.25
CA PRO A 46 12.11 4.27 -15.51
C PRO A 46 12.83 5.63 -15.41
N TYR A 47 12.05 6.72 -15.53
CA TYR A 47 12.59 8.08 -15.66
C TYR A 47 13.58 8.46 -14.55
N HIS A 48 13.30 8.09 -13.29
CA HIS A 48 14.14 8.42 -12.16
C HIS A 48 15.52 7.75 -12.23
N LEU A 49 15.62 6.51 -12.75
CA LEU A 49 16.91 5.85 -12.94
C LEU A 49 17.74 6.55 -14.03
N VAL A 50 17.09 7.02 -15.08
CA VAL A 50 17.75 7.77 -16.16
C VAL A 50 18.22 9.13 -15.66
N TYR A 51 17.40 9.83 -14.87
CA TYR A 51 17.78 11.09 -14.23
C TYR A 51 18.99 10.91 -13.29
N PHE A 52 18.89 9.96 -12.35
CA PHE A 52 19.98 9.66 -11.40
C PHE A 52 21.27 9.24 -12.10
N LEU A 53 21.17 8.54 -13.22
CA LEU A 53 22.32 8.19 -14.04
C LEU A 53 22.91 9.43 -14.72
N LEU A 54 22.14 10.09 -15.58
CA LEU A 54 22.67 11.14 -16.47
C LEU A 54 23.05 12.39 -15.70
N VAL A 55 22.16 12.87 -14.83
CA VAL A 55 22.33 14.14 -14.13
C VAL A 55 23.21 13.93 -12.90
N ASP A 56 22.80 13.08 -11.98
CA ASP A 56 23.43 13.05 -10.65
C ASP A 56 24.74 12.24 -10.62
N LEU A 57 24.83 11.11 -11.32
CA LEU A 57 26.05 10.28 -11.34
C LEU A 57 27.04 10.77 -12.39
N LEU A 58 26.59 11.01 -13.62
CA LEU A 58 27.43 11.36 -14.76
C LEU A 58 27.62 12.88 -14.97
N GLY A 59 26.83 13.73 -14.31
CA GLY A 59 26.99 15.18 -14.36
C GLY A 59 26.55 15.82 -15.68
N PHE A 60 25.66 15.18 -16.44
CA PHE A 60 25.15 15.76 -17.69
C PHE A 60 24.25 16.95 -17.38
N ARG A 61 24.30 17.97 -18.24
CA ARG A 61 23.53 19.20 -18.06
C ARG A 61 22.03 18.91 -18.18
N ASN A 62 21.28 19.23 -17.14
CA ASN A 62 19.83 19.34 -17.19
C ASN A 62 19.44 20.78 -17.58
N LEU A 63 18.64 20.95 -18.63
CA LEU A 63 18.12 22.26 -19.05
C LEU A 63 17.02 22.79 -18.12
N GLY A 64 16.49 21.95 -17.23
CA GLY A 64 15.48 22.33 -16.24
C GLY A 64 14.05 22.06 -16.69
N GLN A 65 13.11 22.71 -16.01
CA GLN A 65 11.67 22.60 -16.25
C GLN A 65 11.24 23.56 -17.37
N PHE A 66 10.26 23.13 -18.16
CA PHE A 66 9.57 23.93 -19.18
C PHE A 66 8.13 23.43 -19.33
N GLU A 67 7.31 24.06 -20.18
CA GLU A 67 5.91 23.66 -20.41
C GLU A 67 5.80 22.14 -20.69
N LYS A 68 5.20 21.40 -19.77
CA LYS A 68 5.05 19.92 -19.79
C LYS A 68 6.35 19.12 -19.80
N ILE A 69 7.48 19.72 -19.43
CA ILE A 69 8.81 19.10 -19.36
C ILE A 69 9.34 19.26 -17.94
N SER A 70 9.59 18.14 -17.26
CA SER A 70 10.15 18.15 -15.90
C SER A 70 11.68 18.27 -15.88
N TRP A 71 12.34 17.70 -16.88
CA TRP A 71 13.78 17.83 -17.10
C TRP A 71 14.12 17.43 -18.53
N SER A 72 15.20 18.00 -19.06
CA SER A 72 15.70 17.76 -20.41
C SER A 72 17.22 17.67 -20.41
N VAL A 73 17.76 16.58 -20.95
CA VAL A 73 19.20 16.32 -21.00
C VAL A 73 19.64 16.19 -22.46
N PRO A 74 20.38 17.19 -22.98
CA PRO A 74 21.01 17.11 -24.30
C PRO A 74 22.14 16.08 -24.32
N VAL A 75 22.09 15.17 -25.28
CA VAL A 75 23.11 14.13 -25.48
C VAL A 75 23.61 14.12 -26.92
N GLU A 76 24.87 13.74 -27.10
CA GLU A 76 25.46 13.53 -28.43
C GLU A 76 25.69 12.05 -28.67
N PHE A 77 25.24 11.58 -29.83
CA PHE A 77 25.55 10.25 -30.35
C PHE A 77 25.98 10.35 -31.81
N ASN A 78 27.14 9.78 -32.14
CA ASN A 78 27.72 9.80 -33.50
C ASN A 78 27.77 11.21 -34.14
N GLY A 79 28.10 12.24 -33.36
CA GLY A 79 28.19 13.62 -33.84
C GLY A 79 26.83 14.29 -34.09
N LYS A 80 25.73 13.71 -33.62
CA LYS A 80 24.38 14.29 -33.70
C LYS A 80 23.83 14.54 -32.29
N ALA A 81 23.10 15.64 -32.13
CA ALA A 81 22.39 15.96 -30.89
C ALA A 81 21.01 15.27 -30.80
N PHE A 82 20.68 14.80 -29.60
CA PHE A 82 19.38 14.27 -29.20
C PHE A 82 19.00 14.88 -27.85
N LEU A 83 17.71 14.83 -27.50
CA LEU A 83 17.23 15.20 -26.17
C LEU A 83 16.68 13.97 -25.46
N VAL A 84 17.09 13.76 -24.22
CA VAL A 84 16.47 12.78 -23.31
C VAL A 84 15.64 13.55 -22.31
N GLU A 85 14.31 13.42 -22.38
CA GLU A 85 13.40 14.29 -21.62
C GLU A 85 12.29 13.51 -20.95
N HIS A 86 11.95 13.92 -19.74
CA HIS A 86 10.76 13.45 -19.06
C HIS A 86 9.64 14.49 -19.18
N ARG A 87 8.67 14.18 -20.05
CA ARG A 87 7.49 15.00 -20.31
C ARG A 87 6.24 14.43 -19.64
N LYS A 88 5.11 15.15 -19.68
CA LYS A 88 3.81 14.72 -19.10
C LYS A 88 3.42 13.29 -19.47
N PHE A 89 3.77 12.84 -20.68
CA PHE A 89 3.49 11.50 -21.19
C PHE A 89 4.70 10.53 -21.11
N GLY A 90 5.56 10.76 -20.12
CA GLY A 90 6.69 9.90 -19.77
C GLY A 90 8.00 10.28 -20.44
N LEU A 91 9.00 9.44 -20.18
CA LEU A 91 10.37 9.60 -20.66
C LEU A 91 10.48 9.30 -22.16
N GLY A 92 11.22 10.12 -22.90
CA GLY A 92 11.52 9.87 -24.30
C GLY A 92 12.90 10.32 -24.74
N ILE A 93 13.35 9.74 -25.85
CA ILE A 93 14.41 10.29 -26.69
C ILE A 93 13.72 11.09 -27.79
N PHE A 94 14.17 12.31 -28.02
CA PHE A 94 13.65 13.21 -29.04
C PHE A 94 14.73 13.52 -30.05
N ALA A 95 14.37 13.39 -31.32
CA ALA A 95 15.27 13.56 -32.46
C ALA A 95 14.72 14.61 -33.43
N GLY A 96 15.61 15.22 -34.20
CA GLY A 96 15.26 16.29 -35.14
C GLY A 96 14.78 15.78 -36.50
N LYS A 97 15.21 14.59 -36.95
CA LYS A 97 14.88 14.05 -38.28
C LYS A 97 14.38 12.61 -38.16
N LEU A 98 13.07 12.45 -38.21
CA LEU A 98 12.43 11.13 -38.29
C LEU A 98 12.00 10.85 -39.74
N PRO A 99 12.18 9.61 -40.23
CA PRO A 99 12.58 8.40 -39.49
C PRO A 99 14.09 8.14 -39.39
N GLU A 100 14.95 9.01 -39.95
CA GLU A 100 16.38 8.75 -40.11
C GLU A 100 17.14 8.53 -38.80
N ASP A 101 16.74 9.23 -37.74
CA ASP A 101 17.40 9.19 -36.44
C ASP A 101 16.91 8.05 -35.52
N GLU A 102 15.96 7.22 -35.97
CA GLU A 102 15.35 6.16 -35.15
C GLU A 102 16.35 5.06 -34.77
N ALA A 103 17.24 4.68 -35.70
CA ALA A 103 18.27 3.67 -35.45
C ALA A 103 19.29 4.15 -34.40
N ASP A 104 19.70 5.42 -34.47
CA ASP A 104 20.57 6.05 -33.49
C ASP A 104 19.86 6.13 -32.12
N ALA A 105 18.58 6.52 -32.08
CA ALA A 105 17.78 6.54 -30.86
C ALA A 105 17.63 5.17 -30.19
N ALA A 106 17.46 4.10 -30.99
CA ALA A 106 17.43 2.73 -30.47
C ALA A 106 18.77 2.33 -29.83
N GLU A 107 19.89 2.76 -30.38
CA GLU A 107 21.21 2.52 -29.78
C GLU A 107 21.41 3.36 -28.52
N ILE A 108 20.99 4.62 -28.50
CA ILE A 108 20.97 5.47 -27.30
C ILE A 108 20.20 4.79 -26.16
N ALA A 109 19.00 4.29 -26.42
CA ALA A 109 18.19 3.61 -25.41
C ALA A 109 18.89 2.35 -24.84
N LYS A 110 19.54 1.56 -25.70
CA LYS A 110 20.36 0.40 -25.29
C LYS A 110 21.54 0.81 -24.42
N ARG A 111 22.24 1.89 -24.75
CA ARG A 111 23.38 2.40 -23.98
C ARG A 111 22.96 2.92 -22.61
N ILE A 112 21.88 3.70 -22.54
CA ILE A 112 21.28 4.14 -21.27
C ILE A 112 20.90 2.92 -20.42
N THR A 113 20.26 1.92 -21.01
CA THR A 113 19.88 0.69 -20.28
C THR A 113 21.10 -0.06 -19.72
N ARG A 114 22.19 -0.17 -20.48
CA ARG A 114 23.44 -0.80 -20.01
C ARG A 114 24.08 0.02 -18.88
N ALA A 115 24.10 1.33 -19.00
CA ALA A 115 24.65 2.22 -18.00
C ALA A 115 23.83 2.23 -16.70
N VAL A 116 22.48 2.17 -16.78
CA VAL A 116 21.60 1.97 -15.62
C VAL A 116 21.94 0.64 -14.90
N LYS A 117 22.22 -0.43 -15.64
CA LYS A 117 22.65 -1.71 -15.02
C LYS A 117 24.00 -1.58 -14.31
N ALA A 118 24.95 -0.84 -14.89
CA ALA A 118 26.25 -0.58 -14.28
C ALA A 118 26.16 0.33 -13.03
N ALA A 119 25.20 1.26 -13.02
CA ALA A 119 24.97 2.22 -11.93
C ALA A 119 24.17 1.65 -10.75
N LYS A 120 23.74 0.38 -10.77
CA LYS A 120 22.96 -0.25 -9.69
C LYS A 120 23.52 0.00 -8.28
N PRO A 121 24.84 -0.14 -8.01
CA PRO A 121 25.37 0.12 -6.66
C PRO A 121 25.18 1.57 -6.19
N TYR A 122 25.22 2.53 -7.11
CA TYR A 122 24.93 3.94 -6.82
C TYR A 122 23.46 4.14 -6.43
N PHE A 123 22.52 3.49 -7.13
CA PHE A 123 21.10 3.57 -6.79
C PHE A 123 20.80 2.95 -5.42
N THR A 124 21.44 1.82 -5.08
CA THR A 124 21.31 1.21 -3.75
C THR A 124 21.84 2.15 -2.67
N TRP A 125 23.03 2.70 -2.85
CA TRP A 125 23.60 3.68 -1.92
C TRP A 125 22.66 4.89 -1.73
N ARG A 126 22.12 5.45 -2.82
CA ARG A 126 21.20 6.59 -2.76
C ARG A 126 19.93 6.27 -1.98
N ALA A 127 19.36 5.07 -2.17
CA ALA A 127 18.18 4.64 -1.43
C ALA A 127 18.46 4.52 0.08
N GLU A 128 19.64 4.02 0.46
CA GLU A 128 20.08 3.96 1.87
C GLU A 128 20.27 5.36 2.48
N GLU A 129 20.86 6.30 1.74
CA GLU A 129 21.03 7.68 2.23
C GLU A 129 19.70 8.41 2.38
N ALA A 130 18.77 8.28 1.42
CA ALA A 130 17.43 8.84 1.53
C ALA A 130 16.67 8.27 2.75
N ALA A 131 16.81 6.96 3.02
CA ALA A 131 16.22 6.31 4.18
C ALA A 131 16.78 6.88 5.50
N LYS A 132 18.09 7.11 5.58
CA LYS A 132 18.75 7.72 6.76
C LYS A 132 18.35 9.18 6.94
N ALA A 133 18.30 9.95 5.87
CA ALA A 133 17.92 11.36 5.89
C ALA A 133 16.42 11.57 6.19
N SER A 134 15.62 10.49 6.11
CA SER A 134 14.14 10.53 6.21
C SER A 134 13.51 11.38 5.10
N GLU A 135 14.19 11.49 3.96
CA GLU A 135 13.69 12.09 2.72
C GLU A 135 12.85 11.06 1.96
N LEU A 136 11.80 10.57 2.60
CA LEU A 136 10.94 9.54 2.04
C LEU A 136 9.49 9.75 2.39
N ASN A 137 8.65 9.21 1.51
CA ASN A 137 7.22 9.20 1.69
C ASN A 137 6.77 7.80 2.12
N VAL A 138 5.80 7.76 3.03
CA VAL A 138 5.06 6.55 3.37
C VAL A 138 3.78 6.56 2.55
N ILE A 139 3.72 5.64 1.58
CA ILE A 139 2.57 5.54 0.67
C ILE A 139 1.31 5.21 1.47
N ASN A 140 0.28 6.02 1.27
CA ASN A 140 -1.01 5.81 1.89
C ASN A 140 -1.85 4.80 1.10
N ARG A 141 -1.96 3.60 1.65
CA ARG A 141 -2.83 2.53 1.14
C ARG A 141 -4.09 2.34 1.99
N ALA A 142 -4.32 3.21 2.98
CA ALA A 142 -5.44 3.06 3.90
C ALA A 142 -6.80 3.08 3.17
N PRO A 143 -7.07 3.95 2.17
CA PRO A 143 -8.34 3.94 1.45
C PRO A 143 -8.64 2.61 0.76
N ALA A 144 -7.66 2.03 0.05
CA ALA A 144 -7.84 0.74 -0.63
C ALA A 144 -8.04 -0.43 0.35
N LEU A 145 -7.31 -0.43 1.47
CA LEU A 145 -7.46 -1.45 2.51
C LEU A 145 -8.80 -1.31 3.25
N PHE A 146 -9.24 -0.08 3.51
CA PHE A 146 -10.51 0.21 4.14
C PHE A 146 -11.69 -0.15 3.23
N GLY A 147 -11.62 0.18 1.93
CA GLY A 147 -12.64 -0.22 0.96
C GLY A 147 -12.80 -1.74 0.85
N ARG A 148 -11.73 -2.52 1.04
CA ARG A 148 -11.83 -3.98 1.15
C ARG A 148 -12.62 -4.41 2.39
N PHE A 149 -12.39 -3.76 3.53
CA PHE A 149 -13.16 -3.99 4.76
C PHE A 149 -14.63 -3.65 4.57
N GLU A 150 -14.95 -2.48 4.03
CA GLU A 150 -16.32 -2.04 3.76
C GLU A 150 -17.05 -3.01 2.81
N PHE A 151 -16.36 -3.47 1.76
CA PHE A 151 -16.92 -4.43 0.82
C PHE A 151 -17.37 -5.73 1.49
N PHE A 152 -16.51 -6.34 2.31
CA PHE A 152 -16.88 -7.58 3.00
C PHE A 152 -17.90 -7.37 4.12
N ALA A 153 -17.82 -6.24 4.84
CA ALA A 153 -18.81 -5.88 5.85
C ALA A 153 -20.22 -5.73 5.23
N ALA A 154 -20.31 -5.10 4.05
CA ALA A 154 -21.55 -4.97 3.31
C ALA A 154 -22.11 -6.31 2.82
N LEU A 155 -21.24 -7.21 2.31
CA LEU A 155 -21.65 -8.56 1.91
C LEU A 155 -22.16 -9.38 3.10
N TYR A 156 -21.47 -9.30 4.24
CA TYR A 156 -21.91 -9.93 5.49
C TYR A 156 -23.31 -9.44 5.88
N ALA A 157 -23.50 -8.11 5.97
CA ALA A 157 -24.77 -7.51 6.37
C ALA A 157 -25.91 -7.91 5.42
N ALA A 158 -25.67 -7.87 4.11
CA ALA A 158 -26.67 -8.26 3.11
C ALA A 158 -27.10 -9.74 3.25
N LYS A 159 -26.16 -10.64 3.57
CA LYS A 159 -26.45 -12.06 3.75
C LYS A 159 -27.22 -12.35 5.04
N ILE A 160 -26.89 -11.67 6.13
CA ILE A 160 -27.65 -11.76 7.38
C ILE A 160 -29.08 -11.24 7.17
N GLU A 161 -29.24 -10.10 6.50
CA GLU A 161 -30.57 -9.54 6.19
C GLU A 161 -31.39 -10.49 5.30
N GLU A 162 -30.77 -11.10 4.28
CA GLU A 162 -31.42 -12.11 3.45
C GLU A 162 -31.82 -13.35 4.25
N ALA A 163 -30.94 -13.84 5.13
CA ALA A 163 -31.24 -14.98 5.99
C ALA A 163 -32.43 -14.71 6.91
N GLU A 164 -32.55 -13.50 7.46
CA GLU A 164 -33.68 -13.11 8.29
C GLU A 164 -34.99 -13.01 7.51
N ARG A 165 -34.96 -12.46 6.29
CA ARG A 165 -36.16 -12.43 5.42
C ARG A 165 -36.68 -13.82 5.06
N ARG A 166 -35.77 -14.80 4.95
CA ARG A 166 -36.07 -16.17 4.50
C ARG A 166 -36.06 -17.19 5.62
N LYS A 167 -36.11 -16.76 6.89
CA LYS A 167 -35.94 -17.64 8.06
C LYS A 167 -37.01 -18.72 8.19
N ASP A 168 -38.22 -18.43 7.74
CA ASP A 168 -39.36 -19.35 7.82
C ASP A 168 -39.50 -20.24 6.57
N GLU A 169 -38.62 -20.06 5.57
CA GLU A 169 -38.61 -20.88 4.37
C GLU A 169 -37.99 -22.26 4.62
N TYR A 170 -38.61 -23.29 4.04
CA TYR A 170 -38.01 -24.60 3.90
C TYR A 170 -38.34 -25.19 2.53
N ILE A 171 -37.35 -25.83 1.93
CA ILE A 171 -37.47 -26.49 0.64
C ILE A 171 -37.43 -27.99 0.90
N LYS A 172 -38.52 -28.67 0.58
CA LYS A 172 -38.60 -30.14 0.61
C LYS A 172 -38.27 -30.68 -0.79
N THR A 173 -37.28 -31.56 -0.86
CA THR A 173 -36.93 -32.26 -2.11
C THR A 173 -37.08 -33.76 -1.91
N ASP A 174 -38.02 -34.36 -2.66
CA ASP A 174 -38.26 -35.80 -2.61
C ASP A 174 -37.13 -36.54 -3.35
N LEU A 175 -36.50 -37.50 -2.68
CA LEU A 175 -35.44 -38.37 -3.21
C LEU A 175 -35.97 -39.74 -3.64
N SER A 176 -37.01 -40.23 -2.96
CA SER A 176 -37.72 -41.47 -3.28
C SER A 176 -39.13 -41.45 -2.64
N PRO A 177 -40.02 -42.42 -2.91
CA PRO A 177 -41.36 -42.46 -2.33
C PRO A 177 -41.42 -42.41 -0.80
N HIS A 178 -40.31 -42.74 -0.11
CA HIS A 178 -40.23 -42.75 1.35
C HIS A 178 -39.04 -41.93 1.88
N SER A 179 -38.41 -41.09 1.05
CA SER A 179 -37.23 -40.32 1.43
C SER A 179 -37.28 -38.91 0.85
N TRP A 180 -37.03 -37.91 1.68
CA TRP A 180 -36.91 -36.51 1.27
C TRP A 180 -35.79 -35.83 2.04
N THR A 181 -35.32 -34.70 1.51
CA THR A 181 -34.43 -33.78 2.21
C THR A 181 -35.18 -32.48 2.49
N ILE A 182 -34.83 -31.84 3.61
CA ILE A 182 -35.32 -30.51 3.97
C ILE A 182 -34.10 -29.60 4.00
N ARG A 183 -34.15 -28.53 3.23
CA ARG A 183 -33.13 -27.49 3.19
C ARG A 183 -33.75 -26.20 3.72
N HIS A 184 -33.06 -25.54 4.64
CA HIS A 184 -33.44 -24.24 5.17
C HIS A 184 -32.52 -23.18 4.55
N PRO A 185 -33.00 -22.39 3.56
CA PRO A 185 -32.16 -21.40 2.87
C PRO A 185 -31.47 -20.43 3.83
N ALA A 186 -32.16 -20.03 4.89
CA ALA A 186 -31.60 -19.16 5.93
C ALA A 186 -30.39 -19.76 6.67
N THR A 187 -30.26 -21.09 6.73
CA THR A 187 -29.07 -21.71 7.34
C THR A 187 -27.85 -21.55 6.46
N GLU A 188 -28.02 -21.72 5.15
CA GLU A 188 -26.91 -21.59 4.19
C GLU A 188 -26.51 -20.14 3.98
N LEU A 189 -27.48 -19.22 3.97
CA LEU A 189 -27.20 -17.79 3.94
C LEU A 189 -26.40 -17.34 5.17
N ARG A 190 -26.66 -17.93 6.35
CA ARG A 190 -25.84 -17.70 7.56
C ARG A 190 -24.44 -18.29 7.42
N GLN A 191 -24.29 -19.49 6.86
CA GLN A 191 -22.96 -20.06 6.55
C GLN A 191 -22.17 -19.21 5.55
N GLU A 192 -22.82 -18.70 4.51
CA GLU A 192 -22.20 -17.75 3.58
C GLU A 192 -21.79 -16.45 4.28
N ALA A 193 -22.63 -15.95 5.21
CA ALA A 193 -22.31 -14.79 6.02
C ALA A 193 -21.07 -15.04 6.89
N GLU A 194 -20.91 -16.20 7.51
CA GLU A 194 -19.72 -16.56 8.30
C GLU A 194 -18.42 -16.42 7.48
N HIS A 195 -18.43 -16.82 6.21
CA HIS A 195 -17.28 -16.65 5.32
C HIS A 195 -16.93 -15.16 5.08
N TYR A 196 -17.96 -14.32 4.90
CA TYR A 196 -17.78 -12.88 4.76
C TYR A 196 -17.36 -12.21 6.06
N ALA A 197 -17.82 -12.69 7.21
CA ALA A 197 -17.42 -12.18 8.51
C ALA A 197 -15.91 -12.35 8.70
N ILE A 198 -15.38 -13.56 8.48
CA ILE A 198 -13.93 -13.85 8.55
C ILE A 198 -13.15 -12.90 7.63
N SER A 199 -13.60 -12.74 6.38
CA SER A 199 -12.97 -11.84 5.40
C SER A 199 -13.01 -10.38 5.84
N THR A 200 -14.09 -9.96 6.48
CA THR A 200 -14.25 -8.62 7.08
C THR A 200 -13.23 -8.39 8.18
N ILE A 201 -13.03 -9.37 9.07
CA ILE A 201 -12.10 -9.22 10.19
C ILE A 201 -10.64 -9.21 9.71
N GLU A 202 -10.28 -10.08 8.76
CA GLU A 202 -8.94 -10.09 8.18
C GLU A 202 -8.62 -8.77 7.47
N SER A 203 -9.56 -8.25 6.69
CA SER A 203 -9.39 -6.97 5.99
C SER A 203 -9.34 -5.78 6.96
N PHE A 204 -10.13 -5.79 8.03
CA PHE A 204 -10.02 -4.80 9.12
C PHE A 204 -8.62 -4.81 9.76
N PHE A 205 -8.09 -5.97 10.12
CA PHE A 205 -6.74 -6.05 10.71
C PHE A 205 -5.68 -5.64 9.70
N SER A 206 -5.83 -5.97 8.41
CA SER A 206 -4.93 -5.50 7.37
C SER A 206 -4.94 -3.98 7.21
N TRP A 207 -6.11 -3.34 7.30
CA TRP A 207 -6.24 -1.89 7.29
C TRP A 207 -5.61 -1.25 8.55
N THR A 208 -5.90 -1.78 9.74
CA THR A 208 -5.38 -1.22 11.00
C THR A 208 -3.86 -1.35 11.14
N GLU A 209 -3.26 -2.45 10.66
CA GLU A 209 -1.80 -2.61 10.55
C GLU A 209 -1.13 -1.44 9.81
N HIS A 210 -1.82 -0.88 8.81
CA HIS A 210 -1.32 0.23 8.02
C HIS A 210 -1.71 1.59 8.60
N VAL A 211 -2.98 1.80 8.91
CA VAL A 211 -3.51 3.11 9.32
C VAL A 211 -2.89 3.61 10.62
N PHE A 212 -2.54 2.71 11.54
CA PHE A 212 -1.89 3.09 12.80
C PHE A 212 -0.50 3.67 12.60
N ILE A 213 0.25 3.18 11.60
CA ILE A 213 1.55 3.76 11.25
C ILE A 213 1.35 5.17 10.72
N LEU A 214 0.34 5.39 9.88
CA LEU A 214 0.05 6.71 9.31
C LEU A 214 -0.37 7.70 10.40
N ILE A 215 -1.26 7.30 11.31
CA ILE A 215 -1.67 8.13 12.44
C ILE A 215 -0.46 8.46 13.33
N ALA A 216 0.40 7.48 13.64
CA ALA A 216 1.59 7.71 14.46
C ALA A 216 2.55 8.74 13.82
N ILE A 217 2.68 8.75 12.49
CA ILE A 217 3.48 9.75 11.77
C ILE A 217 2.83 11.14 11.88
N LEU A 218 1.52 11.26 11.65
CA LEU A 218 0.81 12.54 11.75
C LEU A 218 0.86 13.12 13.17
N LEU A 219 0.84 12.27 14.20
CA LEU A 219 1.01 12.66 15.60
C LEU A 219 2.47 12.98 15.97
N GLY A 220 3.43 12.79 15.05
CA GLY A 220 4.86 13.02 15.30
C GLY A 220 5.54 11.95 16.16
N GLY A 221 4.85 10.85 16.49
CA GLY A 221 5.42 9.71 17.21
C GLY A 221 6.34 8.83 16.36
N CYS A 222 6.38 9.07 15.05
CA CYS A 222 7.21 8.36 14.08
C CYS A 222 7.65 9.33 12.97
N ALA A 223 8.89 9.80 13.00
CA ALA A 223 9.35 10.89 12.12
C ALA A 223 10.49 10.50 11.17
N THR A 224 11.07 9.31 11.34
CA THR A 224 12.20 8.84 10.53
C THR A 224 11.92 7.53 9.81
N GLY A 225 12.67 7.28 8.72
CA GLY A 225 12.56 6.03 7.97
C GLY A 225 12.84 4.78 8.80
N GLU A 226 13.77 4.88 9.75
CA GLU A 226 14.12 3.81 10.66
C GLU A 226 13.02 3.54 11.69
N GLU A 227 12.41 4.58 12.26
CA GLU A 227 11.26 4.44 13.17
C GLU A 227 10.06 3.81 12.45
N VAL A 228 9.77 4.24 11.22
CA VAL A 228 8.69 3.65 10.40
C VAL A 228 8.97 2.19 10.14
N ARG A 229 10.22 1.83 9.82
CA ARG A 229 10.64 0.44 9.60
C ARG A 229 10.48 -0.41 10.87
N GLN A 230 10.85 0.12 12.03
CA GLN A 230 10.70 -0.57 13.31
C GLN A 230 9.23 -0.76 13.65
N LEU A 231 8.42 0.30 13.52
CA LEU A 231 6.99 0.24 13.80
C LEU A 231 6.28 -0.72 12.84
N ALA A 232 6.63 -0.72 11.55
CA ALA A 232 6.07 -1.66 10.57
C ALA A 232 6.32 -3.14 10.91
N ARG A 233 7.47 -3.44 11.52
CA ARG A 233 7.85 -4.80 11.97
C ARG A 233 7.30 -5.18 13.34
N ALA A 234 6.81 -4.21 14.10
CA ALA A 234 6.29 -4.46 15.43
C ALA A 234 4.96 -5.24 15.36
N GLU A 235 4.60 -5.86 16.49
CA GLU A 235 3.28 -6.46 16.65
C GLU A 235 2.18 -5.40 16.59
N TRP A 236 0.98 -5.81 16.18
CA TRP A 236 -0.18 -4.93 16.03
C TRP A 236 -0.49 -4.14 17.30
N GLU A 237 -0.33 -4.74 18.48
CA GLU A 237 -0.55 -4.09 19.77
C GLU A 237 0.38 -2.88 19.97
N THR A 238 1.60 -2.95 19.44
CA THR A 238 2.57 -1.85 19.49
C THR A 238 2.15 -0.74 18.53
N LYS A 239 1.68 -1.10 17.33
CA LYS A 239 1.16 -0.15 16.33
C LYS A 239 -0.07 0.59 16.85
N PHE A 240 -1.02 -0.14 17.46
CA PHE A 240 -2.20 0.44 18.09
C PHE A 240 -1.81 1.50 19.12
N LYS A 241 -0.89 1.17 20.04
CA LYS A 241 -0.43 2.09 21.10
C LYS A 241 0.36 3.29 20.58
N ALA A 242 0.99 3.17 19.42
CA ALA A 242 1.65 4.30 18.77
C ALA A 242 0.65 5.29 18.15
N ALA A 243 -0.54 4.82 17.79
CA ALA A 243 -1.60 5.64 17.18
C ALA A 243 -2.65 6.14 18.18
N LEU A 244 -2.87 5.40 19.27
CA LEU A 244 -4.02 5.58 20.16
C LEU A 244 -3.60 5.49 21.63
N ASP A 245 -4.14 6.40 22.44
CA ASP A 245 -3.88 6.47 23.87
C ASP A 245 -4.73 5.44 24.65
N ILE A 246 -4.09 4.36 25.08
CA ILE A 246 -4.71 3.30 25.87
C ILE A 246 -4.96 3.67 27.33
N THR A 247 -4.55 4.87 27.78
CA THR A 247 -4.92 5.37 29.11
C THR A 247 -6.37 5.85 29.14
N GLU A 248 -6.94 6.16 27.97
CA GLU A 248 -8.34 6.49 27.80
C GLU A 248 -9.21 5.22 27.91
N PRO A 249 -10.18 5.15 28.85
CA PRO A 249 -10.91 3.91 29.13
C PRO A 249 -11.65 3.33 27.92
N THR A 250 -12.23 4.17 27.05
CA THR A 250 -12.97 3.73 25.86
C THR A 250 -12.01 3.08 24.87
N THR A 251 -10.89 3.75 24.56
CA THR A 251 -9.82 3.21 23.72
C THR A 251 -9.27 1.90 24.26
N LYS A 252 -9.09 1.78 25.58
CA LYS A 252 -8.64 0.53 26.21
C LYS A 252 -9.67 -0.60 26.02
N GLY A 253 -10.97 -0.31 26.17
CA GLY A 253 -12.03 -1.27 25.93
C GLY A 253 -12.00 -1.84 24.51
N PHE A 254 -11.83 -0.98 23.51
CA PHE A 254 -11.65 -1.41 22.12
C PHE A 254 -10.37 -2.24 21.93
N TYR A 255 -9.25 -1.80 22.51
CA TYR A 255 -7.99 -2.54 22.44
C TYR A 255 -8.13 -3.99 22.95
N ASP A 256 -8.74 -4.16 24.12
CA ASP A 256 -8.93 -5.49 24.72
C ASP A 256 -9.86 -6.37 23.88
N GLY A 257 -10.97 -5.82 23.40
CA GLY A 257 -11.93 -6.54 22.55
C GLY A 257 -11.36 -6.93 21.19
N LEU A 258 -10.63 -6.04 20.53
CA LEU A 258 -9.99 -6.32 19.24
C LEU A 258 -8.90 -7.39 19.36
N ILE A 259 -8.11 -7.39 20.43
CA ILE A 259 -7.14 -8.47 20.68
C ILE A 259 -7.84 -9.82 20.84
N HIS A 260 -8.99 -9.84 21.53
CA HIS A 260 -9.77 -11.06 21.69
C HIS A 260 -10.21 -11.61 20.34
N ILE A 261 -10.83 -10.77 19.49
CA ILE A 261 -11.25 -11.14 18.13
C ILE A 261 -10.07 -11.64 17.29
N ARG A 262 -8.94 -10.91 17.29
CA ARG A 262 -7.75 -11.28 16.52
C ARG A 262 -7.24 -12.67 16.87
N ARG A 263 -7.26 -13.02 18.16
CA ARG A 263 -6.86 -14.34 18.65
C ARG A 263 -7.85 -15.43 18.24
N GLN A 264 -9.16 -15.15 18.34
CA GLN A 264 -10.19 -16.09 17.95
C GLN A 264 -10.11 -16.45 16.47
N VAL A 265 -10.06 -15.46 15.57
CA VAL A 265 -9.98 -15.70 14.12
C VAL A 265 -8.71 -16.46 13.76
N ARG A 266 -7.55 -16.09 14.32
CA ARG A 266 -6.30 -16.82 14.08
C ARG A 266 -6.42 -18.28 14.52
N ASN A 267 -7.03 -18.55 15.68
CA ASN A 267 -7.18 -19.90 16.19
C ASN A 267 -8.22 -20.71 15.40
N PHE A 268 -9.26 -20.07 14.87
CA PHE A 268 -10.32 -20.71 14.07
C PHE A 268 -9.81 -21.06 12.67
N VAL A 269 -9.23 -20.08 11.95
CA VAL A 269 -8.77 -20.22 10.56
C VAL A 269 -7.50 -21.06 10.44
N ALA A 270 -6.50 -20.85 11.31
CA ALA A 270 -5.20 -21.51 11.18
C ALA A 270 -5.20 -23.00 11.54
N HIS A 271 -6.26 -23.50 12.18
CA HIS A 271 -6.35 -24.88 12.65
C HIS A 271 -7.41 -25.71 11.94
N GLY A 272 -8.06 -25.20 10.89
CA GLY A 272 -9.01 -25.97 10.07
C GLY A 272 -10.12 -26.65 10.89
N SER A 273 -10.68 -25.93 11.86
CA SER A 273 -11.67 -26.44 12.85
C SER A 273 -11.12 -27.45 13.88
N PHE A 274 -9.81 -27.71 13.91
CA PHE A 274 -9.12 -28.44 15.00
C PHE A 274 -8.49 -27.52 16.05
N GLY A 275 -8.96 -26.27 16.17
CA GLY A 275 -8.41 -25.28 17.11
C GLY A 275 -8.53 -25.70 18.59
N LYS A 276 -8.04 -24.85 19.51
CA LYS A 276 -8.09 -25.10 20.98
C LYS A 276 -9.49 -25.22 21.59
N GLU A 277 -10.54 -24.96 20.82
CA GLU A 277 -11.94 -25.19 21.20
C GLU A 277 -12.53 -26.44 20.50
N GLY A 278 -11.71 -27.20 19.76
CA GLY A 278 -11.93 -28.56 19.28
C GLY A 278 -13.26 -28.83 18.57
N GLU A 279 -13.45 -28.33 17.35
CA GLU A 279 -14.74 -28.42 16.65
C GLU A 279 -14.91 -29.67 15.76
N ALA A 280 -13.91 -30.55 15.69
CA ALA A 280 -13.93 -31.70 14.78
C ALA A 280 -14.15 -33.06 15.48
N PHE A 281 -14.42 -33.11 16.79
CA PHE A 281 -14.59 -34.37 17.53
C PHE A 281 -16.03 -34.58 18.01
N ALA A 282 -16.54 -35.78 17.78
CA ALA A 282 -17.72 -36.30 18.46
C ALA A 282 -17.47 -37.76 18.85
N PHE A 283 -17.95 -38.19 20.03
CA PHE A 283 -17.96 -39.61 20.37
C PHE A 283 -19.33 -40.23 20.18
N HIS A 284 -19.35 -41.52 19.89
CA HIS A 284 -20.59 -42.29 19.76
C HIS A 284 -21.15 -42.64 21.13
N SER A 285 -22.44 -42.36 21.33
CA SER A 285 -23.17 -42.73 22.54
C SER A 285 -24.56 -43.27 22.20
N ARG A 286 -25.28 -43.80 23.20
CA ARG A 286 -26.69 -44.19 23.04
C ARG A 286 -27.63 -42.99 22.77
N ALA A 287 -27.18 -41.76 23.06
CA ALA A 287 -27.89 -40.54 22.70
C ALA A 287 -27.55 -40.02 21.29
N GLY A 288 -26.70 -40.74 20.54
CA GLY A 288 -26.17 -40.32 19.25
C GLY A 288 -24.71 -39.84 19.35
N ALA A 289 -24.23 -39.18 18.30
CA ALA A 289 -22.93 -38.52 18.30
C ALA A 289 -22.97 -37.30 19.22
N VAL A 290 -22.08 -37.28 20.22
CA VAL A 290 -22.01 -36.19 21.20
C VAL A 290 -20.74 -35.37 20.94
N PRO A 291 -20.85 -34.06 20.72
CA PRO A 291 -19.71 -33.21 20.40
C PRO A 291 -18.75 -33.10 21.59
N MET A 292 -17.46 -33.06 21.27
CA MET A 292 -16.36 -32.96 22.22
C MET A 292 -15.42 -31.85 21.79
N ARG A 293 -14.93 -31.09 22.76
CA ARG A 293 -13.82 -30.15 22.58
C ARG A 293 -12.54 -30.70 23.21
N MET A 294 -11.41 -30.33 22.62
CA MET A 294 -10.08 -30.60 23.16
C MET A 294 -9.64 -29.36 23.94
N VAL A 295 -9.30 -29.52 25.22
CA VAL A 295 -8.82 -28.41 26.06
C VAL A 295 -7.34 -28.64 26.35
N ASP A 296 -6.52 -27.66 25.99
CA ASP A 296 -5.08 -27.65 26.28
C ASP A 296 -4.81 -26.91 27.60
N GLU A 297 -4.69 -27.65 28.70
CA GLU A 297 -4.33 -27.12 30.03
C GLU A 297 -2.89 -27.48 30.44
N ARG A 298 -2.37 -26.83 31.49
CA ARG A 298 -1.01 -27.06 32.02
C ARG A 298 -0.73 -28.51 32.44
N ARG A 299 -1.76 -29.36 32.59
CA ARG A 299 -1.65 -30.79 32.95
C ARG A 299 -1.66 -31.74 31.74
N GLY A 300 -1.72 -31.20 30.51
CA GLY A 300 -1.81 -31.96 29.27
C GLY A 300 -3.19 -31.81 28.60
N PRO A 301 -3.32 -32.24 27.33
CA PRO A 301 -4.56 -32.17 26.58
C PRO A 301 -5.59 -33.16 27.13
N HIS A 302 -6.82 -32.71 27.39
CA HIS A 302 -7.95 -33.58 27.73
C HIS A 302 -9.22 -33.18 26.99
N PHE A 303 -10.16 -34.11 26.87
CA PHE A 303 -11.42 -33.87 26.20
C PHE A 303 -12.55 -33.53 27.18
N GLN A 304 -13.44 -32.63 26.77
CA GLN A 304 -14.65 -32.27 27.53
C GLN A 304 -15.87 -32.25 26.61
N PHE A 305 -17.06 -32.45 27.17
CA PHE A 305 -18.30 -32.12 26.46
C PHE A 305 -18.33 -30.63 26.16
N GLY A 306 -18.68 -30.31 24.93
CA GLY A 306 -18.76 -28.94 24.47
C GLY A 306 -19.16 -28.92 23.01
N VAL A 307 -20.08 -28.03 22.69
CA VAL A 307 -20.19 -27.52 21.33
C VAL A 307 -19.07 -26.48 21.20
N GLY A 308 -18.37 -26.44 20.06
CA GLY A 308 -17.38 -25.40 19.83
C GLY A 308 -17.98 -24.02 20.10
N ALA A 309 -17.16 -23.10 20.60
CA ALA A 309 -17.56 -21.72 20.75
C ALA A 309 -17.82 -21.15 19.36
N GLY A 310 -19.07 -21.26 18.89
CA GLY A 310 -19.52 -20.68 17.64
C GLY A 310 -19.02 -19.25 17.57
N TYR A 311 -18.27 -18.95 16.52
CA TYR A 311 -17.67 -17.64 16.34
C TYR A 311 -18.82 -16.61 16.25
N ALA A 312 -18.91 -15.73 17.24
CA ALA A 312 -20.03 -14.78 17.35
C ALA A 312 -19.81 -13.59 16.40
N ASP A 313 -20.01 -13.85 15.11
CA ASP A 313 -19.77 -12.90 14.01
C ASP A 313 -20.35 -11.53 14.29
N GLU A 314 -21.61 -11.46 14.70
CA GLU A 314 -22.34 -10.19 14.84
C GLU A 314 -21.71 -9.27 15.90
N VAL A 315 -21.32 -9.84 17.06
CA VAL A 315 -20.67 -9.06 18.13
C VAL A 315 -19.30 -8.58 17.67
N ALA A 316 -18.55 -9.45 16.98
CA ALA A 316 -17.24 -9.09 16.45
C ALA A 316 -17.34 -7.97 15.42
N ILE A 317 -18.19 -8.13 14.40
CA ILE A 317 -18.38 -7.14 13.33
C ILE A 317 -18.87 -5.80 13.88
N ASN A 318 -19.83 -5.82 14.82
CA ASN A 318 -20.29 -4.59 15.47
C ASN A 318 -19.18 -3.88 16.24
N LEU A 319 -18.30 -4.61 16.93
CA LEU A 319 -17.14 -4.01 17.60
C LEU A 319 -16.18 -3.36 16.59
N LEU A 320 -15.95 -4.00 15.44
CA LEU A 320 -15.09 -3.44 14.38
C LEU A 320 -15.67 -2.12 13.85
N LEU A 321 -16.96 -2.08 13.55
CA LEU A 321 -17.65 -0.88 13.05
C LEU A 321 -17.62 0.25 14.08
N GLN A 322 -17.93 -0.04 15.35
CA GLN A 322 -17.84 0.94 16.43
C GLN A 322 -16.42 1.46 16.63
N PHE A 323 -15.40 0.61 16.45
CA PHE A 323 -14.02 1.05 16.53
C PHE A 323 -13.64 1.98 15.37
N VAL A 324 -14.17 1.75 14.16
CA VAL A 324 -13.97 2.66 13.02
C VAL A 324 -14.51 4.06 13.36
N ASP A 325 -15.68 4.16 13.98
CA ASP A 325 -16.22 5.45 14.42
C ASP A 325 -15.34 6.06 15.53
N HIS A 326 -14.85 5.24 16.47
CA HIS A 326 -13.98 5.68 17.56
C HIS A 326 -12.63 6.22 17.06
N VAL A 327 -11.97 5.53 16.12
CA VAL A 327 -10.65 5.95 15.60
C VAL A 327 -10.74 7.30 14.88
N TRP A 328 -11.89 7.57 14.27
CA TRP A 328 -12.18 8.74 13.45
C TRP A 328 -12.91 9.89 14.15
N SER A 329 -13.26 9.71 15.41
CA SER A 329 -13.87 10.74 16.24
C SER A 329 -12.85 11.53 17.06
N GLY A 330 -13.27 12.74 17.45
CA GLY A 330 -12.53 13.60 18.38
C GLY A 330 -11.20 14.11 17.81
N PRO A 331 -10.09 14.06 18.58
CA PRO A 331 -8.83 14.72 18.21
C PRO A 331 -8.13 14.12 16.97
N ARG A 332 -8.64 13.00 16.44
CA ARG A 332 -8.09 12.30 15.27
C ARG A 332 -8.84 12.61 13.97
N GLU A 333 -9.92 13.39 14.03
CA GLU A 333 -10.65 13.80 12.83
C GLU A 333 -9.75 14.48 11.78
N PRO A 334 -8.77 15.35 12.14
CA PRO A 334 -7.81 15.86 11.17
C PRO A 334 -7.04 14.74 10.43
N ALA A 335 -6.62 13.68 11.14
CA ALA A 335 -5.94 12.55 10.51
C ALA A 335 -6.85 11.80 9.53
N ARG A 336 -8.14 11.67 9.83
CA ARG A 336 -9.13 11.08 8.92
C ARG A 336 -9.23 11.87 7.61
N LEU A 337 -9.27 13.20 7.67
CA LEU A 337 -9.32 14.06 6.48
C LEU A 337 -8.11 13.82 5.59
N TYR A 338 -6.91 13.86 6.18
CA TYR A 338 -5.66 13.67 5.42
C TYR A 338 -5.55 12.26 4.80
N ILE A 339 -5.82 11.22 5.60
CA ILE A 339 -5.59 9.83 5.22
C ILE A 339 -6.71 9.29 4.32
N GLN A 340 -7.98 9.54 4.67
CA GLN A 340 -9.12 8.91 3.99
C GLN A 340 -9.77 9.81 2.95
N GLU A 341 -9.93 11.10 3.22
CA GLU A 341 -10.60 12.00 2.26
C GLU A 341 -9.66 12.49 1.17
N HIS A 342 -8.49 13.03 1.55
CA HIS A 342 -7.50 13.52 0.59
C HIS A 342 -6.57 12.43 0.05
N GLN A 343 -6.51 11.27 0.72
CA GLN A 343 -5.73 10.10 0.31
C GLN A 343 -4.24 10.40 0.07
N LEU A 344 -3.68 11.30 0.88
CA LEU A 344 -2.30 11.76 0.73
C LEU A 344 -1.33 10.76 1.38
N ASP A 345 -0.28 10.41 0.66
CA ASP A 345 0.98 9.87 1.21
C ASP A 345 1.58 10.80 2.27
N LEU A 346 2.26 10.21 3.26
CA LEU A 346 2.88 10.97 4.33
C LEU A 346 4.35 11.26 4.01
N ILE A 347 4.74 12.52 4.10
CA ILE A 347 6.09 13.03 3.83
C ILE A 347 6.83 13.13 5.17
N LEU A 348 7.82 12.28 5.42
CA LEU A 348 8.43 12.19 6.76
C LEU A 348 9.15 13.46 7.21
N THR A 349 9.68 14.26 6.27
CA THR A 349 10.27 15.56 6.61
C THR A 349 9.26 16.52 7.25
N MET A 350 7.97 16.42 6.89
CA MET A 350 6.88 17.22 7.48
C MET A 350 6.49 16.77 8.90
N ALA A 351 6.80 15.53 9.26
CA ALA A 351 6.71 15.09 10.66
C ALA A 351 7.83 15.73 11.49
N LYS A 352 9.04 15.80 10.93
CA LYS A 352 10.23 16.33 11.61
C LYS A 352 10.22 17.85 11.78
N ASP A 353 9.70 18.60 10.81
CA ASP A 353 9.63 20.07 10.86
C ASP A 353 8.36 20.62 11.57
N GLY A 354 7.54 19.71 12.10
CA GLY A 354 6.31 20.02 12.83
C GLY A 354 5.14 20.48 11.97
N SER A 355 5.22 20.38 10.63
CA SER A 355 4.10 20.70 9.75
C SER A 355 2.87 19.89 10.08
N TYR A 356 3.00 18.57 10.27
CA TYR A 356 1.87 17.75 10.69
C TYR A 356 1.32 18.13 12.06
N ALA A 357 2.18 18.42 13.03
CA ALA A 357 1.74 18.83 14.36
C ALA A 357 0.91 20.13 14.33
N ARG A 358 1.31 21.11 13.50
CA ARG A 358 0.54 22.34 13.28
C ARG A 358 -0.80 22.05 12.61
N SER A 359 -0.79 21.28 11.53
CA SER A 359 -2.01 20.95 10.78
C SER A 359 -2.99 20.11 11.60
N MET A 360 -2.51 19.22 12.47
CA MET A 360 -3.34 18.39 13.36
C MET A 360 -4.03 19.19 14.48
N ALA A 361 -3.74 20.48 14.65
CA ALA A 361 -4.33 21.31 15.70
C ALA A 361 -5.85 21.53 15.53
N SER A 362 -6.36 21.49 14.29
CA SER A 362 -7.79 21.58 14.01
C SER A 362 -8.15 20.95 12.66
N VAL A 363 -9.45 20.71 12.45
CA VAL A 363 -10.00 20.24 11.17
C VAL A 363 -9.72 21.24 10.05
N ASP A 364 -9.90 22.54 10.31
CA ASP A 364 -9.72 23.60 9.31
C ASP A 364 -8.25 23.73 8.87
N GLU A 365 -7.31 23.69 9.82
CA GLU A 365 -5.87 23.75 9.52
C GLU A 365 -5.43 22.55 8.69
N MET A 366 -5.88 21.34 9.06
CA MET A 366 -5.55 20.14 8.29
C MET A 366 -6.16 20.16 6.90
N LYS A 367 -7.41 20.61 6.77
CA LYS A 367 -8.07 20.73 5.47
C LYS A 367 -7.33 21.70 4.55
N ALA A 368 -7.01 22.90 5.05
CA ALA A 368 -6.26 23.89 4.27
C ALA A 368 -4.88 23.36 3.82
N PHE A 369 -4.19 22.65 4.72
CA PHE A 369 -2.93 22.01 4.43
C PHE A 369 -3.05 20.89 3.39
N ALA A 370 -4.04 20.00 3.54
CA ALA A 370 -4.30 18.91 2.62
C ALA A 370 -4.73 19.41 1.23
N ASP A 371 -5.61 20.42 1.16
CA ASP A 371 -6.00 21.11 -0.09
C ASP A 371 -4.80 21.74 -0.80
N HIS A 372 -3.86 22.32 -0.04
CA HIS A 372 -2.63 22.85 -0.61
C HIS A 372 -1.76 21.73 -1.20
N LEU A 373 -1.50 20.67 -0.45
CA LEU A 373 -0.68 19.54 -0.92
C LEU A 373 -1.30 18.82 -2.10
N SER A 374 -2.61 18.57 -2.09
CA SER A 374 -3.33 17.95 -3.21
C SER A 374 -3.14 18.78 -4.49
N ARG A 375 -3.24 20.12 -4.41
CA ARG A 375 -3.01 21.01 -5.56
C ARG A 375 -1.56 20.97 -6.04
N GLU A 376 -0.59 20.95 -5.14
CA GLU A 376 0.84 20.85 -5.52
C GLU A 376 1.15 19.52 -6.20
N TRP A 377 0.57 18.41 -5.74
CA TRP A 377 0.71 17.12 -6.40
C TRP A 377 0.03 17.08 -7.76
N GLU A 378 -1.16 17.66 -7.89
CA GLU A 378 -1.84 17.76 -9.17
C GLU A 378 -1.05 18.60 -10.17
N ARG A 379 -0.49 19.74 -9.75
CA ARG A 379 0.42 20.57 -10.56
C ARG A 379 1.64 19.78 -11.01
N ALA A 380 2.32 19.10 -10.07
CA ALA A 380 3.49 18.29 -10.37
C ALA A 380 3.16 17.13 -11.33
N ALA A 381 2.04 16.44 -11.12
CA ALA A 381 1.59 15.34 -11.98
C ALA A 381 1.22 15.84 -13.39
N ASN A 382 0.68 17.05 -13.51
CA ASN A 382 0.38 17.69 -14.79
C ASN A 382 1.59 18.39 -15.43
N MET A 383 2.73 18.42 -14.73
CA MET A 383 3.93 19.17 -15.11
C MET A 383 3.65 20.64 -15.38
N ASP A 384 2.82 21.22 -14.50
CA ASP A 384 2.51 22.65 -14.43
C ASP A 384 3.45 23.27 -13.40
N PHE A 385 4.64 23.69 -13.86
CA PHE A 385 5.71 24.25 -13.03
C PHE A 385 5.63 25.77 -12.93
#